data_AF-A0AAJ0SHK1-F1
#
_entry.id   AF-A0AAJ0SHK1-F1
#
_cell.length_a   1.000
_cell.length_b   1.000
_cell.length_c   1.000
_cell.angle_alpha   90.00
_cell.angle_beta   90.00
_cell.angle_gamma   90.00
#
_symmetry.space_group_name_H-M   'P 1'
#
loop_
_entity.id
_entity.type
_entity.pdbx_description
1 polymer ?
#
loop_
_entity_poly.entity_id
_entity_poly.type
_entity_poly.pdbx_seq_one_letter_code
_entity_poly.pdbx_strand_id
1 'polypeptide(L)' 'MENKKSLSFPLMVVVIILGVTLYKQFDFENLKFEKPALAILYIIVFLASLYFLVKKPKKSSEK' A
#
# COMPACT_ATOMS: atom_id res chain seq x y z
N MET A 1 9.50 -10.02 25.94
CA MET A 1 8.47 -9.28 25.19
C MET A 1 8.51 -9.79 23.76
N GLU A 2 7.42 -10.39 23.28
CA GLU A 2 7.39 -11.03 21.97
C GLU A 2 7.71 -9.99 20.88
N ASN A 3 8.70 -10.31 20.04
CA ASN A 3 9.11 -9.52 18.89
C ASN A 3 7.95 -9.42 17.90
N LYS A 4 7.04 -8.47 18.14
CA LYS A 4 5.99 -8.09 17.20
C LYS A 4 6.71 -7.73 15.91
N LYS A 5 6.46 -8.50 14.84
CA LYS A 5 6.97 -8.22 13.48
C LYS A 5 6.95 -6.71 13.30
N SER A 6 8.12 -6.10 13.11
CA SER A 6 8.23 -4.66 12.87
C SER A 6 7.62 -4.37 11.51
N LEU A 7 6.29 -4.34 11.47
CA LEU A 7 5.53 -3.84 10.35
C LEU A 7 6.02 -2.40 10.18
N SER A 8 6.63 -2.08 9.04
CA SER A 8 7.22 -0.76 8.82
C SER A 8 6.11 0.28 8.97
N PHE A 9 6.08 0.96 10.11
CA PHE A 9 5.06 1.97 10.45
C PHE A 9 4.85 2.98 9.30
N PRO A 10 5.90 3.48 8.62
CA PRO A 10 5.72 4.35 7.45
C PRO A 10 4.99 3.68 6.29
N LEU A 11 5.28 2.40 5.97
CA LEU A 11 4.59 1.68 4.90
C LEU A 11 3.11 1.48 5.21
N MET A 12 2.77 1.22 6.48
CA MET A 12 1.38 1.10 6.91
C MET A 12 0.62 2.42 6.71
N VAL A 13 1.23 3.55 7.08
CA VAL A 13 0.66 4.88 6.86
C VAL A 13 0.44 5.15 5.37
N VAL A 14 1.43 4.85 4.53
CA VAL A 14 1.31 5.01 3.06
C VAL A 14 0.16 4.18 2.48
N VAL A 15 0.05 2.91 2.89
CA VAL A 15 -1.05 2.02 2.44
C VAL A 15 -2.40 2.62 2.84
N ILE A 16 -2.57 3.05 4.08
CA ILE A 16 -3.85 3.62 4.54
C ILE A 16 -4.20 4.89 3.76
N ILE A 17 -3.26 5.82 3.60
CA ILE A 17 -3.49 7.09 2.91
C ILE A 17 -3.84 6.84 1.43
N LEU A 18 -3.06 6.03 0.72
CA LEU A 18 -3.31 5.75 -0.69
C LEU A 18 -4.61 4.96 -0.89
N GLY A 19 -4.92 4.01 -0.01
CA GLY A 19 -6.17 3.26 -0.05
C GLY A 19 -7.39 4.18 0.10
N VAL A 20 -7.38 5.08 1.09
CA VAL A 20 -8.46 6.06 1.29
C VAL A 20 -8.54 7.05 0.12
N THR A 21 -7.39 7.51 -0.39
CA THR A 21 -7.32 8.46 -1.51
C THR A 21 -7.91 7.85 -2.78
N LEU A 22 -7.50 6.63 -3.15
CA LEU A 22 -8.03 5.93 -4.32
C LEU A 22 -9.53 5.67 -4.18
N TYR A 23 -10.00 5.26 -3.00
CA TYR A 23 -11.42 5.05 -2.75
C TYR A 23 -12.25 6.34 -2.93
N LYS A 24 -11.75 7.48 -2.44
CA LYS A 24 -12.44 8.77 -2.53
C LYS A 24 -12.39 9.41 -3.93
N GLN A 25 -11.30 9.21 -4.68
CA GLN A 25 -11.12 9.79 -6.01
C GLN A 25 -11.74 8.95 -7.13
N PHE A 26 -12.20 7.74 -6.82
CA PHE A 26 -12.86 6.88 -7.80
C PHE A 26 -14.33 7.29 -7.94
N ASP A 27 -14.68 7.72 -9.15
CA ASP A 27 -16.06 7.92 -9.55
C ASP A 27 -16.67 6.56 -9.89
N PHE A 28 -17.53 6.06 -8.99
CA PHE A 28 -18.22 4.78 -9.16
C PHE A 28 -19.34 4.84 -10.20
N GLU A 29 -19.82 6.03 -10.57
CA GLU A 29 -20.86 6.21 -11.58
C GLU A 29 -20.26 6.09 -12.99
N ASN A 30 -19.13 6.76 -13.24
CA ASN A 30 -18.45 6.75 -14.53
C ASN A 30 -17.29 5.73 -14.64
N LEU A 31 -16.99 5.02 -13.55
CA LEU A 31 -15.89 4.06 -13.42
C LEU A 31 -14.51 4.65 -13.77
N LYS A 32 -14.28 5.89 -13.36
CA LYS A 32 -13.06 6.65 -13.71
C LYS A 32 -12.50 7.36 -12.49
N PHE A 33 -11.21 7.65 -12.53
CA PHE A 33 -10.60 8.58 -11.58
C PHE A 33 -10.58 9.98 -12.17
N GLU A 34 -10.76 11.00 -11.34
CA GLU A 34 -10.65 12.41 -11.77
C GLU A 34 -9.31 12.69 -12.49
N LYS A 35 -8.23 12.07 -12.01
CA LYS A 35 -6.88 12.20 -12.58
C LYS A 35 -6.32 10.81 -12.90
N PRO A 36 -6.62 10.24 -14.10
CA PRO A 36 -6.28 8.86 -14.43
C PRO A 36 -4.79 8.54 -14.30
N ALA A 37 -3.92 9.42 -14.81
CA ALA A 37 -2.47 9.21 -14.74
C ALA A 37 -1.93 9.20 -13.30
N LEU A 38 -2.43 10.10 -12.45
CA LEU A 38 -2.07 10.17 -11.03
C LEU A 38 -2.58 8.93 -10.27
N ALA A 39 -3.82 8.51 -10.56
CA ALA A 39 -4.42 7.33 -9.97
C ALA A 39 -3.64 6.06 -10.30
N ILE A 40 -3.17 5.90 -11.54
CA ILE A 40 -2.30 4.78 -11.93
C ILE A 40 -1.02 4.77 -11.08
N LEU A 41 -0.38 5.93 -10.89
CA LEU A 41 0.82 6.02 -10.05
C LEU A 41 0.52 5.63 -8.59
N TYR A 42 -0.58 6.12 -8.04
CA TYR A 42 -1.02 5.78 -6.68
C TYR A 42 -1.35 4.30 -6.52
N ILE A 43 -1.99 3.68 -7.52
CA ILE A 43 -2.26 2.24 -7.53
C ILE A 43 -0.94 1.46 -7.54
N ILE A 44 0.02 1.83 -8.39
CA ILE A 44 1.33 1.15 -8.45
C ILE A 44 2.04 1.23 -7.10
N VAL A 45 2.11 2.41 -6.50
CA VAL A 45 2.75 2.61 -5.18
C VAL A 45 2.01 1.88 -4.07
N PHE A 46 0.67 1.87 -4.11
CA PHE A 46 -0.17 1.16 -3.15
C PHE A 46 0.04 -0.36 -3.23
N LEU A 47 0.03 -0.93 -4.44
CA LEU A 47 0.28 -2.36 -4.66
C LEU A 47 1.70 -2.76 -4.27
N ALA A 48 2.71 -1.95 -4.60
CA ALA A 48 4.09 -2.17 -4.16
C ALA A 48 4.18 -2.14 -2.62
N SER A 49 3.56 -1.16 -1.98
CA SER A 49 3.56 -1.03 -0.51
C SER A 49 2.87 -2.22 0.16
N LEU A 50 1.72 -2.66 -0.37
CA LEU A 50 1.05 -3.89 0.08
C LEU A 50 1.93 -5.13 -0.12
N TYR A 51 2.62 -5.24 -1.26
CA TYR A 51 3.53 -6.34 -1.52
C TYR A 51 4.65 -6.38 -0.47
N PHE A 52 5.31 -5.26 -0.18
CA PHE A 52 6.34 -5.20 0.86
C PHE A 52 5.81 -5.44 2.27
N LEU A 53 4.57 -5.02 2.56
CA LEU A 53 3.93 -5.20 3.86
C LEU A 53 3.51 -6.66 4.12
N VAL A 54 2.96 -7.32 3.09
CA VAL A 54 2.47 -8.70 3.15
C VAL A 54 3.59 -9.71 2.97
N LYS A 55 4.62 -9.37 2.18
CA LYS A 55 5.81 -10.20 2.00
C LYS A 55 6.51 -10.35 3.34
N LYS A 56 6.29 -11.49 3.98
CA LYS A 56 7.05 -11.86 5.18
C LYS A 56 8.53 -11.78 4.82
N PRO A 57 9.37 -11.05 5.60
CA PRO A 57 10.80 -11.15 5.40
C PRO A 57 11.16 -12.62 5.55
N LYS A 58 11.74 -13.20 4.50
CA LYS A 58 12.31 -14.55 4.57
C LYS A 58 13.34 -14.44 5.69
N LYS A 59 13.07 -15.09 6.83
CA LYS A 59 13.99 -15.13 7.97
C LYS A 59 15.31 -15.62 7.39
N SER A 60 16.24 -14.70 7.12
CA SER A 60 17.62 -15.08 6.88
C SER A 60 18.05 -15.62 8.23
N SER A 61 17.93 -16.94 8.37
CA SER A 61 18.75 -17.65 9.33
C SER A 61 20.17 -17.29 8.92
N GLU A 62 20.73 -16.37 9.70
CA GLU A 62 22.14 -16.27 10.03
C GLU A 62 22.86 -17.58 9.69
N LYS A 63 23.81 -17.48 8.76
CA LYS A 63 24.97 -18.34 8.66
C LYS A 63 26.17 -17.44 8.60
#